data_AF-A0A660U2N6-F1
#
_entry.id   AF-A0A660U2N6-F1
#
_cell.length_a   1.000
_cell.length_b   1.000
_cell.length_c   1.000
_cell.angle_alpha   90.00
_cell.angle_beta   90.00
_cell.angle_gamma   90.00
#
_symmetry.space_group_name_H-M   'P 1'
#
loop_
_entity.id
_entity.type
_entity.pdbx_description
1 polymer ?
#
loop_
_entity_poly.entity_id
_entity_poly.type
_entity_poly.pdbx_seq_one_letter_code
_entity_poly.pdbx_strand_id
1 'polypeptide(L)'
;MRLRYLSSSENPDSEIWIFGIPYDGTSSHRPGARFAPDAVRISSEGIESYSPYQSLDLNGLRFYDYGNIEVPHANPEMMVDEVHGFVTGLLMQGKRFLAIGGEHSISYPIIRACSEQYKNLFVIYLDAHCDMRDSYGGSIYSHASVAKRILEVIPSIRFMSFGIRS
;
A
#
# COMPACT_ATOMS: atom_id res chain seq x y z
N MET A 1 -20.53 14.18 -3.00
CA MET A 1 -20.33 12.88 -3.65
C MET A 1 -19.18 12.18 -2.93
N ARG A 2 -19.30 10.90 -2.58
CA ARG A 2 -18.19 10.13 -2.00
C ARG A 2 -17.21 9.82 -3.14
N LEU A 3 -15.93 10.20 -2.98
CA LEU A 3 -14.90 9.86 -3.96
C LEU A 3 -14.77 8.34 -4.06
N ARG A 4 -14.67 7.82 -5.30
CA ARG A 4 -14.51 6.39 -5.56
C ARG A 4 -13.62 6.14 -6.77
N TYR A 5 -13.01 4.97 -6.82
CA TYR A 5 -12.36 4.51 -8.05
C TYR A 5 -13.38 4.20 -9.16
N LEU A 6 -13.02 4.51 -10.40
CA LEU A 6 -13.75 4.13 -11.61
C LEU A 6 -14.10 2.63 -11.57
N SER A 7 -15.33 2.28 -11.93
CA SER A 7 -15.85 0.90 -11.98
C SER A 7 -15.86 0.14 -10.63
N SER A 8 -15.63 0.80 -9.51
CA SER A 8 -15.72 0.16 -8.19
C SER A 8 -17.15 -0.26 -7.83
N SER A 9 -17.26 -1.42 -7.21
CA SER A 9 -18.48 -1.98 -6.64
C SER A 9 -18.78 -1.37 -5.27
N GLU A 10 -20.06 -1.28 -4.91
CA GLU A 10 -20.50 -0.97 -3.53
C GLU A 10 -20.57 -2.22 -2.63
N ASN A 11 -20.38 -3.41 -3.20
CA ASN A 11 -20.53 -4.66 -2.48
C ASN A 11 -19.24 -5.03 -1.71
N PRO A 12 -19.24 -5.01 -0.36
CA PRO A 12 -18.08 -5.41 0.44
C PRO A 12 -17.73 -6.91 0.28
N ASP A 13 -18.63 -7.74 -0.24
CA ASP A 13 -18.36 -9.15 -0.52
C ASP A 13 -17.45 -9.37 -1.74
N SER A 14 -17.07 -8.30 -2.47
CA SER A 14 -16.11 -8.37 -3.57
C SER A 14 -14.80 -9.05 -3.14
N GLU A 15 -14.18 -9.80 -4.05
CA GLU A 15 -12.96 -10.57 -3.78
C GLU A 15 -11.72 -9.69 -3.60
N ILE A 16 -11.73 -8.50 -4.22
CA ILE A 16 -10.63 -7.54 -4.22
C ILE A 16 -11.10 -6.27 -3.54
N TRP A 17 -10.31 -5.78 -2.59
CA TRP A 17 -10.55 -4.50 -1.93
C TRP A 17 -9.47 -3.49 -2.33
N ILE A 18 -9.87 -2.29 -2.69
CA ILE A 18 -8.98 -1.15 -2.86
C ILE A 18 -9.21 -0.20 -1.70
N PHE A 19 -8.14 0.23 -1.05
CA PHE A 19 -8.22 1.17 0.06
C PHE A 19 -7.02 2.12 0.07
N GLY A 20 -7.22 3.30 0.64
CA GLY A 20 -6.18 4.32 0.78
C GLY A 20 -5.58 4.33 2.17
N ILE A 21 -4.27 4.60 2.26
CA ILE A 21 -3.56 4.82 3.53
C ILE A 21 -2.96 6.24 3.46
N PRO A 22 -3.70 7.27 3.88
CA PRO A 22 -3.28 8.67 3.74
C PRO A 22 -2.23 9.03 4.79
N TYR A 23 -0.99 8.55 4.65
CA TYR A 23 0.09 8.77 5.61
C TYR A 23 1.34 9.36 4.95
N ASP A 24 1.94 10.38 5.55
CA ASP A 24 3.26 10.91 5.18
C ASP A 24 4.04 11.45 6.40
N GLY A 25 3.81 10.82 7.56
CA GLY A 25 4.28 11.31 8.86
C GLY A 25 5.80 11.25 9.04
N THR A 26 6.52 10.46 8.26
CA THR A 26 7.99 10.36 8.33
C THR A 26 8.70 10.99 7.13
N SER A 27 7.96 11.64 6.23
CA SER A 27 8.47 12.16 4.97
C SER A 27 9.60 13.16 5.21
N SER A 28 10.69 12.97 4.47
CA SER A 28 11.97 13.62 4.75
C SER A 28 12.13 14.99 4.08
N HIS A 29 11.63 15.15 2.85
CA HIS A 29 11.84 16.34 2.05
C HIS A 29 10.56 17.15 1.81
N ARG A 30 9.53 16.51 1.22
CA ARG A 30 8.27 17.17 0.88
C ARG A 30 7.09 16.36 1.42
N PRO A 31 6.27 16.93 2.31
CA PRO A 31 4.97 16.33 2.64
C PRO A 31 4.01 16.47 1.45
N GLY A 32 2.92 15.70 1.48
CA GLY A 32 1.85 15.76 0.49
C GLY A 32 1.39 14.40 0.01
N ALA A 33 2.18 13.35 0.25
CA ALA A 33 1.81 12.00 -0.17
C ALA A 33 0.53 11.52 0.52
N ARG A 34 0.18 12.04 1.71
CA ARG A 34 -1.11 11.71 2.37
C ARG A 34 -2.35 12.01 1.52
N PHE A 35 -2.25 12.91 0.54
CA PHE A 35 -3.36 13.26 -0.35
C PHE A 35 -3.44 12.37 -1.59
N ALA A 36 -2.47 11.50 -1.81
CA ALA A 36 -2.40 10.64 -2.99
C ALA A 36 -3.60 9.70 -3.15
N PRO A 37 -4.15 9.03 -2.10
CA PRO A 37 -5.29 8.14 -2.30
C PRO A 37 -6.50 8.81 -2.94
N ASP A 38 -6.83 10.03 -2.50
CA ASP A 38 -7.94 10.79 -3.04
C ASP A 38 -7.62 11.36 -4.43
N ALA A 39 -6.37 11.81 -4.64
CA ALA A 39 -5.92 12.27 -5.96
C ALA A 39 -5.98 11.15 -7.02
N VAL A 40 -5.63 9.91 -6.66
CA VAL A 40 -5.73 8.75 -7.56
C VAL A 40 -7.20 8.42 -7.84
N ARG A 41 -8.09 8.47 -6.84
CA ARG A 41 -9.54 8.30 -7.07
C ARG A 41 -10.07 9.31 -8.08
N ILE A 42 -9.79 10.60 -7.88
CA ILE A 42 -10.23 11.67 -8.78
C ILE A 42 -9.66 11.46 -10.18
N SER A 43 -8.36 11.12 -10.28
CA SER A 43 -7.70 10.89 -11.57
C SER A 43 -8.27 9.67 -12.30
N SER A 44 -8.76 8.66 -11.56
CA SER A 44 -9.32 7.44 -12.15
C SER A 44 -10.62 7.68 -12.92
N GLU A 45 -11.38 8.75 -12.62
CA GLU A 45 -12.57 9.10 -13.41
C GLU A 45 -12.21 9.61 -14.82
N GLY A 46 -10.99 10.11 -15.00
CA GLY A 46 -10.52 10.69 -16.26
C GLY A 46 -9.89 9.69 -17.23
N ILE A 47 -9.92 8.39 -16.94
CA ILE A 47 -9.37 7.33 -17.81
C ILE A 47 -10.47 6.40 -18.32
N GLU A 48 -10.16 5.68 -19.40
CA GLU A 48 -11.05 4.66 -19.94
C GLU A 48 -10.97 3.37 -19.12
N SER A 49 -12.11 2.69 -18.96
CA SER A 49 -12.17 1.41 -18.24
C SER A 49 -11.52 0.25 -19.02
N TYR A 50 -11.43 0.37 -20.35
CA TYR A 50 -10.85 -0.63 -21.24
C TYR A 50 -9.36 -0.38 -21.51
N SER A 51 -8.53 -1.41 -21.32
CA SER A 51 -7.12 -1.40 -21.68
C SER A 51 -6.89 -2.16 -22.99
N PRO A 52 -6.54 -1.48 -24.11
CA PRO A 52 -6.28 -2.17 -25.38
C PRO A 52 -5.02 -3.05 -25.34
N TYR A 53 -4.03 -2.70 -24.52
CA TYR A 53 -2.81 -3.48 -24.34
C TYR A 53 -3.08 -4.86 -23.71
N GLN A 54 -4.05 -4.93 -22.79
CA GLN A 54 -4.43 -6.17 -22.11
C GLN A 54 -5.66 -6.83 -22.72
N SER A 55 -6.41 -6.13 -23.58
CA SER A 55 -7.73 -6.54 -24.07
C SER A 55 -8.71 -6.89 -22.93
N LEU A 56 -8.72 -6.07 -21.87
CA LEU A 56 -9.53 -6.25 -20.66
C LEU A 56 -10.25 -4.95 -20.28
N ASP A 57 -11.43 -5.07 -19.66
CA ASP A 57 -12.25 -3.95 -19.16
C ASP A 57 -12.47 -4.07 -17.65
N LEU A 58 -12.26 -2.97 -16.92
CA LEU A 58 -12.54 -2.88 -15.48
C LEU A 58 -14.00 -3.16 -15.13
N ASN A 59 -14.95 -2.90 -16.03
CA ASN A 59 -16.37 -3.18 -15.79
C ASN A 59 -16.67 -4.69 -15.62
N GLY A 60 -15.76 -5.57 -16.06
CA GLY A 60 -15.84 -7.01 -15.84
C GLY A 60 -15.27 -7.47 -14.49
N LEU A 61 -14.57 -6.60 -13.77
CA LEU A 61 -13.92 -6.92 -12.49
C LEU A 61 -14.79 -6.48 -11.31
N ARG A 62 -14.85 -7.31 -10.27
CA ARG A 62 -15.54 -6.98 -9.01
C ARG A 62 -14.52 -6.62 -7.95
N PHE A 63 -14.29 -5.33 -7.75
CA PHE A 63 -13.50 -4.80 -6.64
C PHE A 63 -14.27 -3.75 -5.87
N TYR A 64 -14.07 -3.72 -4.55
CA TYR A 64 -14.73 -2.80 -3.63
C TYR A 64 -13.79 -1.67 -3.25
N ASP A 65 -14.25 -0.41 -3.33
CA ASP A 65 -13.52 0.72 -2.76
C ASP A 65 -13.95 0.93 -1.30
N TYR A 66 -13.08 0.55 -0.37
CA TYR A 66 -13.31 0.73 1.06
C TYR A 66 -13.30 2.21 1.47
N GLY A 67 -12.61 3.08 0.71
CA GLY A 67 -12.25 4.42 1.12
C GLY A 67 -10.85 4.48 1.71
N ASN A 68 -10.61 5.46 2.58
CA ASN A 68 -9.33 5.58 3.30
C ASN A 68 -9.47 4.93 4.67
N ILE A 69 -8.44 4.20 5.09
CA ILE A 69 -8.33 3.79 6.49
C ILE A 69 -7.91 5.00 7.34
N GLU A 70 -8.36 5.03 8.58
CA GLU A 70 -7.93 6.03 9.55
C GLU A 70 -6.57 5.61 10.12
N VAL A 71 -5.59 6.51 10.06
CA VAL A 71 -4.24 6.25 10.56
C VAL A 71 -3.73 7.40 11.41
N PRO A 72 -3.05 7.13 12.54
CA PRO A 72 -2.46 8.17 13.38
C PRO A 72 -1.24 8.77 12.69
N HIS A 73 -1.29 10.07 12.40
CA HIS A 73 -0.23 10.74 11.66
C HIS A 73 1.03 11.06 12.49
N ALA A 74 0.87 11.24 13.79
CA ALA A 74 1.94 11.72 14.67
C ALA A 74 2.84 10.60 15.24
N ASN A 75 2.45 9.34 15.06
CA ASN A 75 3.11 8.20 15.70
C ASN A 75 3.30 7.06 14.66
N PRO A 76 4.51 6.88 14.13
CA PRO A 76 4.82 5.83 13.16
C PRO A 76 4.55 4.42 13.68
N GLU A 77 4.81 4.15 14.97
CA GLU A 77 4.55 2.86 15.61
C GLU A 77 3.06 2.54 15.57
N MET A 78 2.20 3.49 15.97
CA MET A 78 0.76 3.29 15.92
C MET A 78 0.23 3.18 14.48
N MET A 79 0.83 3.90 13.53
CA MET A 79 0.49 3.72 12.10
C MET A 79 0.76 2.28 11.66
N VAL A 80 1.91 1.72 12.04
CA VAL A 80 2.26 0.33 11.75
C VAL A 80 1.23 -0.63 12.33
N ASP A 81 0.83 -0.44 13.58
CA ASP A 81 -0.13 -1.31 14.26
C ASP A 81 -1.53 -1.26 13.60
N GLU A 82 -2.03 -0.06 13.28
CA GLU A 82 -3.34 0.11 12.62
C GLU A 82 -3.37 -0.52 11.22
N VAL A 83 -2.35 -0.25 10.39
CA VAL A 83 -2.28 -0.82 9.04
C VAL A 83 -2.12 -2.34 9.09
N HIS A 84 -1.29 -2.86 9.99
CA HIS A 84 -1.09 -4.30 10.16
C HIS A 84 -2.39 -4.99 10.58
N GLY A 85 -3.10 -4.45 11.57
CA GLY A 85 -4.37 -4.99 12.05
C GLY A 85 -5.45 -5.00 10.97
N PHE A 86 -5.59 -3.90 10.23
CA PHE A 86 -6.52 -3.80 9.11
C PHE A 86 -6.26 -4.84 8.03
N VAL A 87 -5.00 -4.95 7.56
CA VAL A 87 -4.62 -5.90 6.51
C VAL A 87 -4.77 -7.34 6.98
N THR A 88 -4.42 -7.64 8.23
CA THR A 88 -4.61 -8.97 8.83
C THR A 88 -6.08 -9.37 8.80
N GLY A 89 -6.99 -8.46 9.18
CA GLY A 89 -8.43 -8.70 9.11
C GLY A 89 -8.95 -8.98 7.69
N LEU A 90 -8.41 -8.30 6.67
CA LEU A 90 -8.75 -8.57 5.26
C LEU A 90 -8.24 -9.94 4.80
N LEU A 91 -7.01 -10.29 5.15
CA LEU A 91 -6.40 -11.57 4.79
C LEU A 91 -7.13 -12.75 5.44
N MET A 92 -7.59 -12.60 6.69
CA MET A 92 -8.40 -13.63 7.38
C MET A 92 -9.76 -13.87 6.69
N GLN A 93 -10.29 -12.86 5.99
CA GLN A 93 -11.50 -12.99 5.18
C GLN A 93 -11.22 -13.56 3.78
N GLY A 94 -9.98 -13.93 3.48
CA GLY A 94 -9.57 -14.44 2.16
C GLY A 94 -9.62 -13.37 1.06
N LYS A 95 -9.62 -12.08 1.42
CA LYS A 95 -9.68 -10.98 0.46
C LYS A 95 -8.29 -10.72 -0.13
N ARG A 96 -8.25 -10.44 -1.43
CA ARG A 96 -7.11 -9.80 -2.08
C ARG A 96 -7.25 -8.29 -1.97
N PHE A 97 -6.16 -7.56 -2.08
CA PHE A 97 -6.24 -6.10 -1.97
C PHE A 97 -5.21 -5.34 -2.81
N LEU A 98 -5.52 -4.07 -3.02
CA LEU A 98 -4.63 -3.04 -3.53
C LEU A 98 -4.66 -1.85 -2.56
N ALA A 99 -3.53 -1.55 -1.92
CA ALA A 99 -3.40 -0.39 -1.06
C ALA A 99 -2.82 0.78 -1.87
N ILE A 100 -3.48 1.93 -1.84
CA ILE A 100 -2.95 3.17 -2.39
C ILE A 100 -2.40 3.99 -1.22
N GLY A 101 -1.10 4.20 -1.24
CA GLY A 101 -0.40 4.81 -0.12
C GLY A 101 -0.44 6.32 -0.07
N GLY A 102 0.19 6.82 0.98
CA GLY A 102 0.93 8.07 0.91
C GLY A 102 2.42 7.77 0.72
N GLU A 103 3.20 7.82 1.79
CA GLU A 103 4.64 7.52 1.75
C GLU A 103 4.94 6.02 1.89
N HIS A 104 6.20 5.66 1.63
CA HIS A 104 6.60 4.25 1.48
C HIS A 104 6.62 3.43 2.78
N SER A 105 6.65 4.08 3.96
CA SER A 105 6.71 3.40 5.27
C SER A 105 5.54 2.43 5.52
N ILE A 106 4.37 2.71 4.95
CA ILE A 106 3.17 1.88 5.05
C ILE A 106 3.36 0.47 4.46
N SER A 107 4.35 0.26 3.59
CA SER A 107 4.57 -1.04 2.96
C SER A 107 5.02 -2.09 3.97
N TYR A 108 5.74 -1.69 5.02
CA TYR A 108 6.20 -2.61 6.06
C TYR A 108 5.04 -3.32 6.79
N PRO A 109 4.06 -2.63 7.41
CA PRO A 109 2.95 -3.31 8.10
C PRO A 109 2.12 -4.18 7.17
N ILE A 110 1.93 -3.78 5.90
CA ILE A 110 1.24 -4.58 4.88
C ILE A 110 2.01 -5.89 4.63
N ILE A 111 3.31 -5.79 4.35
CA ILE A 111 4.14 -6.96 4.03
C ILE A 111 4.30 -7.87 5.24
N ARG A 112 4.41 -7.31 6.45
CA ARG A 112 4.41 -8.07 7.70
C ARG A 112 3.15 -8.93 7.83
N ALA A 113 1.96 -8.35 7.69
CA ALA A 113 0.70 -9.10 7.72
C ALA A 113 0.64 -10.18 6.64
N CYS A 114 1.06 -9.85 5.40
CA CYS A 114 1.15 -10.82 4.31
C CYS A 114 2.13 -11.96 4.61
N SER A 115 3.27 -11.70 5.24
CA SER A 115 4.27 -12.72 5.58
C SER A 115 3.81 -13.70 6.66
N GLU A 116 2.95 -13.20 7.57
CA GLU A 116 2.33 -14.01 8.62
C GLU A 116 1.33 -15.00 8.00
N GLN A 117 0.54 -14.57 7.02
CA GLN A 117 -0.44 -15.38 6.28
C GLN A 117 0.21 -16.29 5.21
N TYR A 118 1.16 -15.77 4.42
CA TYR A 118 1.75 -16.45 3.27
C TYR A 118 3.23 -16.79 3.54
N LYS A 119 3.49 -18.04 3.94
CA LYS A 119 4.86 -18.49 4.29
C LYS A 119 5.87 -18.46 3.13
N ASN A 120 5.39 -18.37 1.88
CA ASN A 120 6.21 -18.27 0.67
C ASN A 120 6.05 -16.93 -0.06
N LEU A 121 5.83 -15.85 0.69
CA LEU A 121 5.73 -14.50 0.12
C LEU A 121 7.03 -14.09 -0.60
N PHE A 122 6.88 -13.58 -1.82
CA PHE A 122 7.92 -12.87 -2.56
C PHE A 122 7.54 -11.40 -2.69
N VAL A 123 8.53 -10.52 -2.60
CA VAL A 123 8.37 -9.07 -2.74
C VAL A 123 9.15 -8.60 -3.97
N ILE A 124 8.43 -8.00 -4.90
CA ILE A 124 9.02 -7.21 -6.00
C ILE A 124 8.96 -5.75 -5.56
N TYR A 125 10.11 -5.11 -5.48
CA TYR A 125 10.29 -3.77 -4.97
C TYR A 125 10.78 -2.85 -6.10
N LEU A 126 9.96 -1.87 -6.45
CA LEU A 126 10.25 -0.91 -7.53
C LEU A 126 10.46 0.45 -6.89
N ASP A 127 11.70 0.90 -6.80
CA ASP A 127 12.02 2.21 -6.22
C ASP A 127 13.28 2.80 -6.86
N ALA A 128 13.45 4.11 -6.73
CA ALA A 128 14.71 4.78 -6.99
C ALA A 128 15.72 4.60 -5.84
N HIS A 129 15.23 4.45 -4.61
CA HIS A 129 16.02 4.42 -3.38
C HIS A 129 16.06 3.03 -2.78
N CYS A 130 17.17 2.68 -2.13
CA CYS A 130 17.28 1.38 -1.46
C CYS A 130 16.33 1.23 -0.26
N ASP A 131 16.03 2.32 0.45
CA ASP A 131 15.28 2.34 1.72
C ASP A 131 15.79 1.35 2.78
N MET A 132 17.12 1.15 2.83
CA MET A 132 17.81 0.19 3.69
C MET A 132 18.44 0.79 4.95
N ARG A 133 18.15 2.07 5.28
CA ARG A 133 18.73 2.70 6.48
C ARG A 133 18.19 2.02 7.74
N ASP A 134 19.03 1.88 8.77
CA ASP A 134 18.57 1.30 10.04
C ASP A 134 17.46 2.16 10.70
N SER A 135 17.59 3.48 10.60
CA SER A 135 16.55 4.46 10.95
C SER A 135 16.77 5.76 10.15
N TYR A 136 15.74 6.59 10.08
CA TYR A 136 15.84 7.93 9.50
C TYR A 136 14.85 8.88 10.17
N GLY A 137 15.25 10.13 10.40
CA GLY A 137 14.39 11.11 11.08
C GLY A 137 13.99 10.71 12.50
N GLY A 138 14.79 9.87 13.17
CA GLY A 138 14.52 9.39 14.53
C GLY A 138 13.57 8.19 14.61
N SER A 139 13.08 7.65 13.50
CA SER A 139 12.20 6.47 13.48
C SER A 139 12.79 5.33 12.67
N ILE A 140 12.62 4.10 13.18
CA ILE A 140 12.91 2.85 12.45
C ILE A 140 11.83 2.53 11.41
N TYR A 141 10.66 3.18 11.51
CA TYR A 141 9.51 3.06 10.61
C TYR A 141 9.45 4.22 9.61
N SER A 142 10.60 4.81 9.31
CA SER A 142 10.70 5.82 8.25
C SER A 142 10.53 5.19 6.86
N HIS A 143 10.00 5.97 5.91
CA HIS A 143 9.97 5.59 4.49
C HIS A 143 11.37 5.16 4.00
N ALA A 144 12.44 5.84 4.41
CA ALA A 144 13.82 5.53 4.01
C ALA A 144 14.44 4.28 4.71
N SER A 145 13.64 3.58 5.52
CA SER A 145 14.02 2.38 6.27
C SER A 145 13.11 1.19 5.98
N VAL A 146 12.12 1.34 5.09
CA VAL A 146 11.07 0.33 4.90
C VAL A 146 11.60 -1.00 4.36
N ALA A 147 12.55 -0.97 3.43
CA ALA A 147 13.11 -2.19 2.85
C ALA A 147 13.93 -2.98 3.89
N LYS A 148 14.63 -2.27 4.78
CA LYS A 148 15.31 -2.89 5.94
C LYS A 148 14.31 -3.64 6.83
N ARG A 149 13.19 -3.00 7.19
CA ARG A 149 12.13 -3.61 8.00
C ARG A 149 11.47 -4.80 7.31
N ILE A 150 11.28 -4.74 5.99
CA ILE A 150 10.77 -5.87 5.19
C ILE A 150 11.72 -7.07 5.26
N LEU A 151 13.03 -6.85 5.13
CA LEU A 151 14.04 -7.92 5.19
C LEU A 151 14.20 -8.56 6.59
N GLU A 152 13.61 -7.96 7.63
CA GLU A 152 13.54 -8.57 8.96
C GLU A 152 12.42 -9.62 9.07
N VAL A 153 11.40 -9.53 8.21
CA VAL A 153 10.23 -10.44 8.23
C VAL A 153 10.18 -11.42 7.07
N ILE A 154 10.98 -11.20 6.01
CA ILE A 154 11.12 -12.14 4.89
C ILE A 154 12.58 -12.46 4.57
N PRO A 155 12.89 -13.69 4.08
CA PRO A 155 14.23 -14.01 3.60
C PRO A 155 14.64 -13.14 2.42
N SER A 156 15.89 -12.65 2.42
CA SER A 156 16.41 -11.77 1.36
C SER A 156 16.35 -12.36 -0.05
N ILE A 157 16.47 -13.70 -0.18
CA ILE A 157 16.32 -14.40 -1.47
C ILE A 157 14.91 -14.25 -2.08
N ARG A 158 13.94 -13.76 -1.31
CA ARG A 158 12.56 -13.51 -1.76
C ARG A 158 12.24 -12.02 -1.94
N PHE A 159 13.25 -11.16 -1.88
CA PHE A 159 13.14 -9.72 -2.11
C PHE A 159 13.94 -9.34 -3.36
N MET A 160 13.25 -8.86 -4.40
CA MET A 160 13.87 -8.44 -5.65
C MET A 160 13.63 -6.96 -5.88
N SER A 161 14.71 -6.19 -5.98
CA SER A 161 14.64 -4.73 -6.17
C SER A 161 15.06 -4.31 -7.57
N PHE A 162 14.31 -3.37 -8.16
CA PHE A 162 14.57 -2.84 -9.49
C PHE A 162 14.47 -1.30 -9.48
N GLY A 163 15.31 -0.64 -10.29
CA GLY A 163 15.27 0.81 -10.49
C GLY A 163 16.15 1.63 -9.54
N ILE A 164 16.84 0.98 -8.61
CA ILE A 164 17.73 1.60 -7.64
C ILE A 164 18.80 2.44 -8.32
N ARG A 165 18.92 3.68 -7.85
CA ARG A 165 19.89 4.68 -8.33
C ARG A 165 20.25 5.71 -7.26
N SER A 166 19.93 5.45 -5.99
CA SER A 166 20.16 6.28 -4.81
C SER A 166 20.23 5.42 -3.53
#